data_AF-U2EXV0-F1
#
_entry.id   AF-U2EXV0-F1
#
_cell.length_a   1.000
_cell.length_b   1.000
_cell.length_c   1.000
_cell.angle_alpha   90.00
_cell.angle_beta   90.00
_cell.angle_gamma   90.00
#
_symmetry.space_group_name_H-M   'P 1'
#
loop_
_entity.id
_entity.type
_entity.pdbx_description
1 polymer ?
#
loop_
_entity_poly.entity_id
_entity_poly.type
_entity_poly.pdbx_seq_one_letter_code
_entity_poly.pdbx_strand_id
1 'polypeptide(L)'
;MAIPKFGNNIAAMISKFQDDAMAYARKGDLKKAVATAQKAYNIAPQNIKTLEILNAALIRLFDFDKAIEFGLKTIKLNPNNLNACDTLAHAYGYKGDWQKCGEFGKRALEIRDAMVMTSLGGKLPALPQVKDESNRTKNIISFTLFGSSSYYCETAILNAQLVREIYPENWICRFYIDESVPETIVKRLKEQGSEIVIADDEMKKFPKILWRFLAADDENAKFVVFRDADSVISEREAWCVNEWQQSDKLFHIIRDGSSHTELILAGTWGMRAGLFNMKDLMTDYFKYAKIDGRYDDQFFLRGKIWPYARQSVLMHDRIFGFMDAKKIAPHLFFDYAITHIGCCEGNATINVNAPTGVKDASRVKWQLFSRISPKLDKNLNIVDSGNERFICEYEAVVKNAKIEIFLPRRYAYGFSNGLSRINIDVL
;
A
#
# COMPACT_ATOMS: atom_id res chain seq x y z
N MET A 1 -43.42 -9.94 37.97
CA MET A 1 -42.00 -9.76 38.35
C MET A 1 -41.24 -9.34 37.10
N ALA A 2 -40.71 -8.12 37.07
CA ALA A 2 -39.89 -7.64 35.97
C ALA A 2 -38.48 -8.23 36.10
N ILE A 3 -37.99 -8.89 35.05
CA ILE A 3 -36.61 -9.37 34.95
C ILE A 3 -35.70 -8.13 35.02
N PRO A 4 -34.71 -8.06 35.92
CA PRO A 4 -34.02 -6.81 36.20
C PRO A 4 -33.07 -6.39 35.06
N LYS A 5 -33.06 -5.08 34.75
CA LYS A 5 -32.35 -4.40 33.63
C LYS A 5 -30.80 -4.46 33.68
N PHE A 6 -30.18 -5.32 34.49
CA PHE A 6 -28.72 -5.32 34.70
C PHE A 6 -27.91 -5.72 33.45
N GLY A 7 -28.42 -6.64 32.62
CA GLY A 7 -27.74 -7.08 31.40
C GLY A 7 -27.58 -5.97 30.35
N ASN A 8 -28.55 -5.07 30.23
CA ASN A 8 -28.50 -3.95 29.28
C ASN A 8 -27.40 -2.94 29.62
N ASN A 9 -27.06 -2.78 30.91
CA ASN A 9 -26.02 -1.85 31.34
C ASN A 9 -24.61 -2.38 31.04
N ILE A 10 -24.39 -3.70 31.22
CA ILE A 10 -23.09 -4.34 30.92
C ILE A 10 -22.82 -4.32 29.40
N ALA A 11 -23.81 -4.67 28.58
CA ALA A 11 -23.67 -4.63 27.13
C ALA A 11 -23.40 -3.21 26.61
N ALA A 12 -24.11 -2.20 27.14
CA ALA A 12 -23.87 -0.80 26.80
C ALA A 12 -22.47 -0.34 27.22
N MET A 13 -21.99 -0.77 28.40
CA MET A 13 -20.64 -0.46 28.88
C MET A 13 -19.56 -1.08 27.98
N ILE A 14 -19.72 -2.35 27.57
CA ILE A 14 -18.81 -3.00 26.62
C ILE A 14 -18.78 -2.23 25.29
N SER A 15 -19.96 -1.91 24.73
CA SER A 15 -20.04 -1.16 23.47
C SER A 15 -19.35 0.19 23.58
N LYS A 16 -19.56 0.91 24.68
CA LYS A 16 -18.91 2.20 24.91
C LYS A 16 -17.37 2.07 24.90
N PHE A 17 -16.81 1.09 25.61
CA PHE A 17 -15.37 0.87 25.58
C PHE A 17 -14.85 0.48 24.19
N GLN A 18 -15.61 -0.29 23.41
CA GLN A 18 -15.26 -0.61 22.03
C GLN A 18 -15.23 0.64 21.15
N ASP A 19 -16.24 1.49 21.25
CA ASP A 19 -16.37 2.70 20.44
C ASP A 19 -15.28 3.72 20.81
N ASP A 20 -15.01 3.91 22.10
CA ASP A 20 -13.92 4.74 22.60
C ASP A 20 -12.55 4.22 22.11
N ALA A 21 -12.31 2.90 22.17
CA ALA A 21 -11.07 2.30 21.70
C ALA A 21 -10.86 2.51 20.19
N MET A 22 -11.91 2.33 19.38
CA MET A 22 -11.86 2.62 17.95
C MET A 22 -11.60 4.11 17.68
N ALA A 23 -12.20 5.01 18.45
CA ALA A 23 -11.95 6.44 18.33
C ALA A 23 -10.49 6.81 18.66
N TYR A 24 -9.91 6.25 19.73
CA TYR A 24 -8.49 6.42 20.03
C TYR A 24 -7.59 5.87 18.92
N ALA A 25 -7.91 4.68 18.40
CA ALA A 25 -7.17 4.08 17.31
C ALA A 25 -7.22 4.94 16.04
N ARG A 26 -8.35 5.56 15.71
CA ARG A 26 -8.49 6.50 14.58
C ARG A 26 -7.63 7.75 14.77
N LYS A 27 -7.51 8.24 16.02
CA LYS A 27 -6.64 9.37 16.38
C LYS A 27 -5.15 9.01 16.49
N GLY A 28 -4.79 7.74 16.34
CA GLY A 28 -3.40 7.27 16.45
C GLY A 28 -2.92 7.03 17.89
N ASP A 29 -3.77 7.24 18.91
CA ASP A 29 -3.43 6.92 20.30
C ASP A 29 -3.62 5.42 20.57
N LEU A 30 -2.72 4.62 20.00
CA LEU A 30 -2.80 3.17 19.98
C LEU A 30 -2.66 2.56 21.38
N LYS A 31 -1.80 3.11 22.22
CA LYS A 31 -1.65 2.66 23.61
C LYS A 31 -2.96 2.81 24.38
N LYS A 32 -3.63 3.96 24.24
CA LYS A 32 -4.91 4.20 24.89
C LYS A 32 -6.04 3.37 24.27
N ALA A 33 -6.00 3.13 22.96
CA ALA A 33 -6.93 2.22 22.29
C ALA A 33 -6.84 0.79 22.88
N VAL A 34 -5.64 0.23 22.98
CA VAL A 34 -5.40 -1.09 23.60
C VAL A 34 -5.89 -1.11 25.04
N ALA A 35 -5.48 -0.13 25.86
CA ALA A 35 -5.88 -0.06 27.26
C ALA A 35 -7.41 0.06 27.44
N THR A 36 -8.10 0.75 26.54
CA THR A 36 -9.56 0.90 26.59
C THR A 36 -10.26 -0.38 26.15
N ALA A 37 -9.81 -1.02 25.07
CA ALA A 37 -10.36 -2.30 24.63
C ALA A 37 -10.11 -3.43 25.65
N GLN A 38 -9.00 -3.38 26.40
CA GLN A 38 -8.72 -4.31 27.49
C GLN A 38 -9.78 -4.24 28.60
N LYS A 39 -10.36 -3.07 28.87
CA LYS A 39 -11.48 -2.94 29.83
C LYS A 39 -12.71 -3.71 29.36
N ALA A 40 -13.06 -3.60 28.07
CA ALA A 40 -14.14 -4.39 27.47
C ALA A 40 -13.85 -5.89 27.54
N TYR A 41 -12.59 -6.28 27.29
CA TYR A 41 -12.18 -7.69 27.33
C TYR A 41 -12.26 -8.27 28.75
N ASN A 42 -11.86 -7.51 29.77
CA ASN A 42 -11.94 -7.96 31.16
C ASN A 42 -13.38 -8.26 31.61
N ILE A 43 -14.37 -7.58 31.01
CA ILE A 43 -15.80 -7.83 31.26
C ILE A 43 -16.30 -9.03 30.46
N ALA A 44 -15.92 -9.13 29.17
CA ALA A 44 -16.36 -10.20 28.27
C ALA A 44 -15.18 -10.77 27.45
N PRO A 45 -14.40 -11.72 28.01
CA PRO A 45 -13.17 -12.22 27.39
C PRO A 45 -13.35 -13.03 26.10
N GLN A 46 -14.58 -13.39 25.76
CA GLN A 46 -14.93 -14.15 24.54
C GLN A 46 -15.67 -13.28 23.51
N ASN A 47 -15.79 -11.96 23.75
CA ASN A 47 -16.44 -11.07 22.79
C ASN A 47 -15.54 -10.85 21.56
N ILE A 48 -15.94 -11.40 20.41
CA ILE A 48 -15.16 -11.35 19.16
C ILE A 48 -14.87 -9.91 18.74
N LYS A 49 -15.85 -9.00 18.75
CA LYS A 49 -15.66 -7.59 18.36
C LYS A 49 -14.58 -6.91 19.21
N THR A 50 -14.55 -7.16 20.52
CA THR A 50 -13.49 -6.64 21.40
C THR A 50 -12.11 -7.20 21.02
N LEU A 51 -12.02 -8.49 20.73
CA LEU A 51 -10.77 -9.13 20.33
C LEU A 51 -10.27 -8.59 18.98
N GLU A 52 -11.15 -8.34 18.02
CA GLU A 52 -10.81 -7.74 16.72
C GLU A 52 -10.26 -6.31 16.89
N ILE A 53 -10.86 -5.52 17.77
CA ILE A 53 -10.37 -4.16 18.08
C ILE A 53 -8.98 -4.22 18.73
N LEU A 54 -8.76 -5.15 19.67
CA LEU A 54 -7.45 -5.37 20.29
C LEU A 54 -6.41 -5.77 19.23
N ASN A 55 -6.70 -6.78 18.42
CA ASN A 55 -5.83 -7.26 17.35
C ASN A 55 -5.41 -6.12 16.40
N ALA A 56 -6.37 -5.35 15.90
CA ALA A 56 -6.10 -4.23 15.00
C ALA A 56 -5.22 -3.14 15.65
N ALA A 57 -5.44 -2.85 16.94
CA ALA A 57 -4.64 -1.88 17.67
C ALA A 57 -3.22 -2.38 17.98
N LEU A 58 -3.07 -3.66 18.35
CA LEU A 58 -1.79 -4.30 18.70
C LEU A 58 -0.86 -4.41 17.48
N ILE A 59 -1.39 -4.79 16.31
CA ILE A 59 -0.64 -4.80 15.05
C ILE A 59 -0.09 -3.41 14.73
N ARG A 60 -0.92 -2.37 14.86
CA ARG A 60 -0.48 -0.99 14.60
C ARG A 60 0.51 -0.48 15.65
N LEU A 61 0.51 -1.05 16.85
CA LEU A 61 1.46 -0.74 17.92
C LEU A 61 2.76 -1.54 17.80
N PHE A 62 2.86 -2.47 16.84
CA PHE A 62 3.97 -3.42 16.69
C PHE A 62 4.14 -4.37 17.90
N ASP A 63 3.09 -4.57 18.71
CA ASP A 63 3.08 -5.55 19.81
C ASP A 63 2.64 -6.92 19.26
N PHE A 64 3.53 -7.53 18.46
CA PHE A 64 3.23 -8.73 17.69
C PHE A 64 3.03 -9.97 18.56
N ASP A 65 3.69 -10.06 19.71
CA ASP A 65 3.54 -11.20 20.62
C ASP A 65 2.12 -11.24 21.20
N LYS A 66 1.59 -10.10 21.67
CA LYS A 66 0.18 -10.03 22.11
C LYS A 66 -0.81 -10.17 20.95
N ALA A 67 -0.49 -9.63 19.77
CA ALA A 67 -1.33 -9.80 18.59
C ALA A 67 -1.49 -11.28 18.22
N ILE A 68 -0.44 -12.08 18.37
CA ILE A 68 -0.49 -13.54 18.19
C ILE A 68 -1.35 -14.19 19.28
N GLU A 69 -1.15 -13.84 20.55
CA GLU A 69 -1.93 -14.39 21.67
C GLU A 69 -3.45 -14.18 21.46
N PHE A 70 -3.87 -12.93 21.24
CA PHE A 70 -5.27 -12.60 21.04
C PHE A 70 -5.80 -13.10 19.69
N GLY A 71 -4.98 -13.10 18.64
CA GLY A 71 -5.31 -13.67 17.33
C GLY A 71 -5.67 -15.16 17.43
N LEU A 72 -4.82 -15.96 18.06
CA LEU A 72 -5.06 -17.40 18.27
C LEU A 72 -6.31 -17.64 19.14
N LYS A 73 -6.53 -16.80 20.15
CA LYS A 73 -7.75 -16.85 20.95
C LYS A 73 -9.00 -16.58 20.11
N THR A 74 -8.97 -15.60 19.21
CA THR A 74 -10.08 -15.32 18.30
C THR A 74 -10.32 -16.48 17.33
N ILE A 75 -9.26 -17.08 16.77
CA ILE A 75 -9.38 -18.27 15.89
C ILE A 75 -10.00 -19.46 16.64
N LYS A 76 -9.69 -19.64 17.92
CA LYS A 76 -10.32 -20.69 18.74
C LYS A 76 -11.84 -20.49 18.91
N LEU A 77 -12.30 -19.24 18.99
CA LEU A 77 -13.72 -18.90 19.16
C LEU A 77 -14.47 -18.88 17.82
N ASN A 78 -13.83 -18.37 16.78
CA ASN A 78 -14.36 -18.34 15.43
C ASN A 78 -13.21 -18.67 14.47
N PRO A 79 -13.12 -19.94 14.01
CA PRO A 79 -12.05 -20.37 13.12
C PRO A 79 -11.96 -19.51 11.86
N ASN A 80 -13.08 -19.09 11.28
CA ASN A 80 -13.09 -18.32 10.04
C ASN A 80 -13.10 -16.80 10.27
N ASN A 81 -12.58 -16.34 11.41
CA ASN A 81 -12.44 -14.91 11.67
C ASN A 81 -11.34 -14.29 10.80
N LEU A 82 -11.76 -13.47 9.83
CA LEU A 82 -10.86 -12.87 8.84
C LEU A 82 -9.83 -11.93 9.48
N ASN A 83 -10.27 -11.08 10.42
CA ASN A 83 -9.40 -10.13 11.11
C ASN A 83 -8.28 -10.85 11.89
N ALA A 84 -8.60 -11.96 12.55
CA ALA A 84 -7.62 -12.76 13.27
C ALA A 84 -6.65 -13.46 12.31
N CYS A 85 -7.11 -13.97 11.16
CA CYS A 85 -6.22 -14.53 10.14
C CYS A 85 -5.24 -13.48 9.61
N ASP A 86 -5.73 -12.28 9.25
CA ASP A 86 -4.88 -11.16 8.81
C ASP A 86 -3.85 -10.77 9.89
N THR A 87 -4.31 -10.67 11.14
CA THR A 87 -3.47 -10.33 12.29
C THR A 87 -2.35 -11.34 12.47
N LEU A 88 -2.68 -12.64 12.46
CA LEU A 88 -1.70 -13.71 12.63
C LEU A 88 -0.72 -13.77 11.46
N ALA A 89 -1.20 -13.64 10.22
CA ALA A 89 -0.35 -13.60 9.04
C ALA A 89 0.68 -12.47 9.15
N HIS A 90 0.23 -11.26 9.47
CA HIS A 90 1.11 -10.09 9.62
C HIS A 90 2.10 -10.28 10.78
N ALA A 91 1.62 -10.68 11.97
CA ALA A 91 2.46 -10.81 13.15
C ALA A 91 3.51 -11.93 13.00
N TYR A 92 3.12 -13.11 12.53
CA TYR A 92 4.08 -14.19 12.29
C TYR A 92 5.12 -13.83 11.22
N GLY A 93 4.70 -13.15 10.16
CA GLY A 93 5.63 -12.65 9.13
C GLY A 93 6.64 -11.65 9.70
N TYR A 94 6.23 -10.75 10.59
CA TYR A 94 7.17 -9.85 11.28
C TYR A 94 8.14 -10.62 12.19
N LYS A 95 7.69 -11.69 12.84
CA LYS A 95 8.54 -12.57 13.66
C LYS A 95 9.43 -13.50 12.83
N GLY A 96 9.32 -13.49 11.49
CA GLY A 96 10.05 -14.38 10.60
C GLY A 96 9.53 -15.83 10.55
N ASP A 97 8.38 -16.12 11.17
CA ASP A 97 7.71 -17.42 11.07
C ASP A 97 6.88 -17.46 9.78
N TRP A 98 7.58 -17.67 8.66
CA TRP A 98 6.99 -17.67 7.32
C TRP A 98 6.01 -18.83 7.10
N GLN A 99 6.19 -19.94 7.81
CA GLN A 99 5.30 -21.09 7.71
C GLN A 99 3.91 -20.73 8.24
N LYS A 100 3.81 -20.20 9.46
CA LYS A 100 2.52 -19.76 10.01
C LYS A 100 1.97 -18.54 9.31
N CYS A 101 2.83 -17.63 8.85
CA CYS A 101 2.42 -16.51 8.01
C CYS A 101 1.69 -17.03 6.75
N GLY A 102 2.26 -18.02 6.08
CA GLY A 102 1.67 -18.71 4.93
C GLY A 102 0.32 -19.35 5.25
N GLU A 103 0.24 -20.10 6.35
CA GLU A 103 -0.99 -20.78 6.79
C GLU A 103 -2.16 -19.80 7.00
N PHE A 104 -1.97 -18.79 7.86
CA PHE A 104 -3.04 -17.85 8.18
C PHE A 104 -3.36 -16.90 7.01
N GLY A 105 -2.35 -16.50 6.24
CA GLY A 105 -2.57 -15.66 5.07
C GLY A 105 -3.32 -16.37 3.95
N LYS A 106 -3.00 -17.63 3.67
CA LYS A 106 -3.76 -18.47 2.72
C LYS A 106 -5.21 -18.62 3.16
N ARG A 107 -5.44 -18.91 4.44
CA ARG A 107 -6.78 -19.02 5.00
C ARG A 107 -7.59 -17.72 4.86
N ALA A 108 -6.95 -16.57 5.08
CA ALA A 108 -7.59 -15.27 4.90
C ALA A 108 -8.05 -15.04 3.44
N LEU A 109 -7.22 -15.44 2.48
CA LEU A 109 -7.55 -15.37 1.04
C LEU A 109 -8.70 -16.32 0.68
N GLU A 110 -8.67 -17.56 1.17
CA GLU A 110 -9.74 -18.55 0.95
C GLU A 110 -11.09 -18.09 1.51
N ILE A 111 -11.10 -17.51 2.72
CA ILE A 111 -12.31 -16.94 3.32
C ILE A 111 -12.87 -15.81 2.45
N ARG A 112 -12.01 -14.86 2.03
CA ARG A 112 -12.45 -13.75 1.16
C ARG A 112 -12.97 -14.24 -0.18
N ASP A 113 -12.32 -15.23 -0.78
CA ASP A 113 -12.74 -15.83 -2.04
C ASP A 113 -14.12 -16.47 -1.92
N ALA A 114 -14.32 -17.27 -0.87
CA ALA A 114 -15.59 -17.91 -0.57
C ALA A 114 -16.69 -16.85 -0.33
N MET A 115 -16.40 -15.78 0.41
CA MET A 115 -17.35 -14.68 0.62
C MET A 115 -17.79 -14.05 -0.70
N VAL A 116 -16.86 -13.83 -1.64
CA VAL A 116 -17.20 -13.31 -2.98
C VAL A 116 -18.08 -14.33 -3.72
N MET A 117 -17.72 -15.61 -3.73
CA MET A 117 -18.55 -16.63 -4.40
C MET A 117 -19.96 -16.75 -3.84
N THR A 118 -20.09 -16.71 -2.51
CA THR A 118 -21.40 -16.69 -1.86
C THR A 118 -22.20 -15.47 -2.27
N SER A 119 -21.58 -14.28 -2.32
CA SER A 119 -22.27 -13.04 -2.75
C SER A 119 -22.75 -13.08 -4.20
N LEU A 120 -22.13 -13.90 -5.05
CA LEU A 120 -22.49 -14.11 -6.45
C LEU A 120 -23.45 -15.30 -6.66
N GLY A 121 -23.92 -15.95 -5.59
CA GLY A 121 -24.73 -17.18 -5.71
C GLY A 121 -24.00 -18.33 -6.40
N GLY A 122 -22.66 -18.37 -6.30
CA GLY A 122 -21.80 -19.36 -6.93
C GLY A 122 -21.62 -19.21 -8.44
N LYS A 123 -22.17 -18.16 -9.06
CA LYS A 123 -22.09 -17.95 -10.52
C LYS A 123 -21.17 -16.79 -10.86
N LEU A 124 -20.13 -17.06 -11.63
CA LEU A 124 -19.19 -16.04 -12.09
C LEU A 124 -19.74 -15.30 -13.31
N PRO A 125 -19.44 -14.00 -13.47
CA PRO A 125 -19.75 -13.28 -14.69
C PRO A 125 -18.89 -13.80 -15.86
N ALA A 126 -19.37 -13.61 -17.09
CA ALA A 126 -18.61 -13.97 -18.28
C ALA A 126 -17.32 -13.12 -18.37
N LEU A 127 -16.23 -13.74 -18.83
CA LEU A 127 -14.98 -13.02 -19.02
C LEU A 127 -15.11 -11.96 -20.12
N PRO A 128 -14.69 -10.71 -19.86
CA PRO A 128 -14.61 -9.68 -20.89
C PRO A 128 -13.59 -10.04 -21.97
N GLN A 129 -13.73 -9.40 -23.13
CA GLN A 129 -12.75 -9.44 -24.20
C GLN A 129 -12.03 -8.10 -24.29
N VAL A 130 -10.76 -8.11 -24.69
CA VAL A 130 -10.01 -6.86 -24.91
C VAL A 130 -10.55 -6.18 -26.16
N LYS A 131 -10.98 -4.93 -26.02
CA LYS A 131 -11.42 -4.09 -27.15
C LYS A 131 -10.23 -3.40 -27.81
N ASP A 132 -10.29 -3.28 -29.14
CA ASP A 132 -9.36 -2.50 -29.96
C ASP A 132 -7.88 -2.87 -29.75
N GLU A 133 -7.62 -4.17 -29.62
CA GLU A 133 -6.29 -4.74 -29.33
C GLU A 133 -5.18 -4.21 -30.27
N SER A 134 -5.49 -3.99 -31.55
CA SER A 134 -4.53 -3.50 -32.55
C SER A 134 -4.03 -2.07 -32.30
N ASN A 135 -4.79 -1.25 -31.57
CA ASN A 135 -4.44 0.15 -31.29
C ASN A 135 -3.55 0.29 -30.04
N ARG A 136 -3.39 -0.80 -29.28
CA ARG A 136 -2.73 -0.81 -27.98
C ARG A 136 -1.22 -1.00 -28.14
N THR A 137 -0.47 0.09 -28.01
CA THR A 137 0.96 0.18 -28.34
C THR A 137 1.89 0.43 -27.14
N LYS A 138 1.37 0.84 -25.98
CA LYS A 138 2.17 1.17 -24.79
C LYS A 138 1.74 0.39 -23.54
N ASN A 139 2.62 0.30 -22.56
CA ASN A 139 2.31 -0.25 -21.24
C ASN A 139 2.43 0.84 -20.17
N ILE A 140 1.58 0.81 -19.16
CA ILE A 140 1.49 1.87 -18.16
C ILE A 140 1.71 1.32 -16.76
N ILE A 141 2.65 1.92 -16.03
CA ILE A 141 2.68 1.84 -14.56
C ILE A 141 1.95 3.07 -14.03
N SER A 142 0.78 2.86 -13.44
CA SER A 142 -0.16 3.91 -13.08
C SER A 142 -0.13 4.21 -11.59
N PHE A 143 -0.03 5.50 -11.26
CA PHE A 143 0.07 6.03 -9.91
C PHE A 143 -0.94 7.16 -9.70
N THR A 144 -1.41 7.31 -8.46
CA THR A 144 -2.01 8.57 -7.98
C THR A 144 -0.95 9.28 -7.14
N LEU A 145 -0.77 10.59 -7.35
CA LEU A 145 0.07 11.44 -6.51
C LEU A 145 -0.68 12.73 -6.14
N PHE A 146 -0.74 13.05 -4.85
CA PHE A 146 -1.31 14.30 -4.34
C PHE A 146 -0.53 14.75 -3.10
N GLY A 147 -0.58 16.04 -2.81
CA GLY A 147 0.17 16.70 -1.76
C GLY A 147 1.63 16.99 -2.14
N SER A 148 2.32 17.68 -1.23
CA SER A 148 3.69 18.17 -1.42
C SER A 148 4.72 17.46 -0.55
N SER A 149 4.35 16.37 0.13
CA SER A 149 5.29 15.65 1.00
C SER A 149 6.37 14.93 0.20
N SER A 150 7.63 15.12 0.61
CA SER A 150 8.79 14.40 0.07
C SER A 150 8.67 12.89 0.21
N TYR A 151 7.89 12.41 1.19
CA TYR A 151 7.57 10.99 1.39
C TYR A 151 7.03 10.33 0.11
N TYR A 152 6.12 11.01 -0.61
CA TYR A 152 5.48 10.47 -1.82
C TYR A 152 6.10 11.04 -3.10
N CYS A 153 6.47 12.32 -3.08
CA CYS A 153 6.99 12.98 -4.27
C CYS A 153 8.35 12.40 -4.69
N GLU A 154 9.28 12.18 -3.75
CA GLU A 154 10.61 11.69 -4.11
C GLU A 154 10.62 10.22 -4.51
N THR A 155 9.72 9.41 -3.96
CA THR A 155 9.53 8.01 -4.41
C THR A 155 8.83 7.94 -5.77
N ALA A 156 7.91 8.86 -6.09
CA ALA A 156 7.34 8.99 -7.44
C ALA A 156 8.43 9.33 -8.47
N ILE A 157 9.34 10.25 -8.12
CA ILE A 157 10.51 10.58 -8.97
C ILE A 157 11.42 9.36 -9.14
N LEU A 158 11.71 8.61 -8.07
CA LEU A 158 12.51 7.38 -8.18
C LEU A 158 11.85 6.36 -9.13
N ASN A 159 10.55 6.16 -9.06
CA ASN A 159 9.82 5.29 -9.99
C ASN A 159 10.00 5.76 -11.45
N ALA A 160 9.86 7.07 -11.70
CA ALA A 160 10.03 7.64 -13.03
C ALA A 160 11.47 7.52 -13.57
N GLN A 161 12.48 7.67 -12.71
CA GLN A 161 13.90 7.48 -13.08
C GLN A 161 14.21 6.03 -13.43
N LEU A 162 13.63 5.08 -12.69
CA LEU A 162 14.02 3.67 -12.77
C LEU A 162 13.28 2.87 -13.85
N VAL A 163 12.12 3.34 -14.33
CA VAL A 163 11.25 2.54 -15.23
C VAL A 163 11.98 2.05 -16.47
N ARG A 164 12.79 2.90 -17.12
CA ARG A 164 13.55 2.56 -18.33
C ARG A 164 14.73 1.61 -18.08
N GLU A 165 15.19 1.51 -16.84
CA GLU A 165 16.31 0.64 -16.45
C GLU A 165 15.86 -0.73 -15.93
N ILE A 166 14.60 -0.84 -15.48
CA ILE A 166 14.08 -2.02 -14.78
C ILE A 166 13.02 -2.76 -15.61
N TYR A 167 12.11 -2.02 -16.26
CA TYR A 167 11.05 -2.62 -17.05
C TYR A 167 11.46 -2.80 -18.52
N PRO A 168 10.86 -3.76 -19.24
CA PRO A 168 11.03 -3.90 -20.69
C PRO A 168 10.67 -2.63 -21.47
N GLU A 169 10.97 -2.62 -22.77
CA GLU A 169 10.59 -1.50 -23.65
C GLU A 169 9.08 -1.23 -23.64
N ASN A 170 8.70 0.03 -23.89
CA ASN A 170 7.33 0.54 -23.96
C ASN A 170 6.57 0.67 -22.62
N TRP A 171 7.23 0.48 -21.47
CA TRP A 171 6.67 0.84 -20.17
C TRP A 171 6.92 2.31 -19.84
N ILE A 172 5.86 3.00 -19.44
CA ILE A 172 5.90 4.40 -18.99
C ILE A 172 5.22 4.55 -17.64
N CYS A 173 5.69 5.50 -16.83
CA CYS A 173 4.97 5.91 -15.63
C CYS A 173 3.91 6.94 -15.99
N ARG A 174 2.69 6.77 -15.47
CA ARG A 174 1.62 7.76 -15.54
C ARG A 174 1.19 8.16 -14.13
N PHE A 175 1.16 9.47 -13.87
CA PHE A 175 0.74 10.04 -12.60
C PHE A 175 -0.57 10.82 -12.76
N TYR A 176 -1.61 10.38 -12.05
CA TYR A 176 -2.84 11.12 -11.85
C TYR A 176 -2.65 12.06 -10.67
N ILE A 177 -2.77 13.37 -10.89
CA ILE A 177 -2.44 14.40 -9.91
C ILE A 177 -3.55 15.41 -9.71
N ASP A 178 -3.52 16.12 -8.60
CA ASP A 178 -4.29 17.36 -8.40
C ASP A 178 -3.35 18.57 -8.21
N GLU A 179 -3.95 19.73 -8.03
CA GLU A 179 -3.28 21.03 -7.83
C GLU A 179 -2.36 21.10 -6.60
N SER A 180 -2.43 20.13 -5.68
CA SER A 180 -1.59 20.12 -4.48
C SER A 180 -0.18 19.57 -4.71
N VAL A 181 0.09 18.97 -5.88
CA VAL A 181 1.42 18.51 -6.28
C VAL A 181 2.24 19.71 -6.79
N PRO A 182 3.44 19.99 -6.24
CA PRO A 182 4.23 21.14 -6.67
C PRO A 182 4.65 21.06 -8.15
N GLU A 183 4.64 22.20 -8.85
CA GLU A 183 5.05 22.28 -10.26
C GLU A 183 6.47 21.77 -10.51
N THR A 184 7.37 21.95 -9.53
CA THR A 184 8.74 21.43 -9.58
C THR A 184 8.77 19.90 -9.66
N ILE A 185 7.86 19.22 -8.97
CA ILE A 185 7.71 17.76 -9.02
C ILE A 185 7.12 17.35 -10.38
N VAL A 186 6.09 18.03 -10.85
CA VAL A 186 5.48 17.77 -12.16
C VAL A 186 6.52 17.90 -13.28
N LYS A 187 7.36 18.95 -13.23
CA LYS A 187 8.45 19.16 -14.20
C LYS A 187 9.44 18.00 -14.16
N ARG A 188 9.94 17.62 -12.97
CA ARG A 188 10.89 16.51 -12.82
C ARG A 188 10.32 15.17 -13.30
N LEU A 189 9.04 14.90 -13.07
CA LEU A 189 8.37 13.69 -13.58
C LEU A 189 8.30 13.68 -15.12
N LYS A 190 7.95 14.82 -15.73
CA LYS A 190 7.92 14.98 -17.20
C LYS A 190 9.31 14.85 -17.83
N GLU A 191 10.34 15.38 -17.18
CA GLU A 191 11.74 15.25 -17.64
C GLU A 191 12.21 13.78 -17.69
N GLN A 192 11.66 12.92 -16.83
CA GLN A 192 11.89 11.47 -16.90
C GLN A 192 11.01 10.77 -17.96
N GLY A 193 10.18 11.51 -18.70
CA GLY A 193 9.27 11.00 -19.71
C GLY A 193 7.98 10.40 -19.15
N SER A 194 7.59 10.78 -17.92
CA SER A 194 6.30 10.35 -17.36
C SER A 194 5.14 11.13 -17.96
N GLU A 195 4.01 10.45 -18.10
CA GLU A 195 2.74 11.08 -18.45
C GLU A 195 2.06 11.65 -17.20
N ILE A 196 1.47 12.84 -17.33
CA ILE A 196 0.77 13.53 -16.24
C ILE A 196 -0.68 13.71 -16.64
N VAL A 197 -1.60 13.22 -15.82
CA VAL A 197 -3.05 13.43 -15.96
C VAL A 197 -3.52 14.29 -14.79
N ILE A 198 -3.97 15.51 -15.09
CA ILE A 198 -4.54 16.39 -14.06
C ILE A 198 -6.00 15.97 -13.83
N ALA A 199 -6.37 15.72 -12.58
CA ALA A 199 -7.71 15.30 -12.20
C ALA A 199 -8.72 16.42 -12.51
N ASP A 200 -9.70 16.08 -13.34
CA ASP A 200 -10.85 16.91 -13.66
C ASP A 200 -11.96 16.76 -12.60
N ASP A 201 -13.03 17.54 -12.74
CA ASP A 201 -14.14 17.54 -11.80
C ASP A 201 -14.87 16.18 -11.72
N GLU A 202 -14.85 15.40 -12.79
CA GLU A 202 -15.46 14.06 -12.80
C GLU A 202 -14.60 13.06 -12.02
N MET A 203 -13.28 13.08 -12.20
CA MET A 203 -12.33 12.27 -11.44
C MET A 203 -12.38 12.60 -9.95
N LYS A 204 -12.50 13.89 -9.61
CA LYS A 204 -12.57 14.38 -8.22
C LYS A 204 -13.80 13.89 -7.44
N LYS A 205 -14.80 13.29 -8.11
CA LYS A 205 -15.92 12.59 -7.45
C LYS A 205 -15.51 11.26 -6.81
N PHE A 206 -14.40 10.66 -7.25
CA PHE A 206 -13.88 9.41 -6.69
C PHE A 206 -12.80 9.67 -5.62
N PRO A 207 -12.63 8.75 -4.64
CA PRO A 207 -11.47 8.81 -3.76
C PRO A 207 -10.16 8.81 -4.57
N LYS A 208 -9.24 9.72 -4.24
CA LYS A 208 -8.03 10.00 -5.05
C LYS A 208 -7.22 8.75 -5.39
N ILE A 209 -7.11 7.83 -4.44
CA ILE A 209 -6.36 6.58 -4.58
C ILE A 209 -6.83 5.68 -5.74
N LEU A 210 -8.07 5.86 -6.23
CA LEU A 210 -8.58 5.10 -7.37
C LEU A 210 -8.29 5.74 -8.73
N TRP A 211 -7.84 7.00 -8.80
CA TRP A 211 -7.60 7.66 -10.09
C TRP A 211 -6.63 6.89 -10.98
N ARG A 212 -5.61 6.26 -10.39
CA ARG A 212 -4.69 5.36 -11.10
C ARG A 212 -5.38 4.24 -11.87
N PHE A 213 -6.56 3.77 -11.44
CA PHE A 213 -7.29 2.69 -12.13
C PHE A 213 -7.83 3.12 -13.50
N LEU A 214 -8.04 4.43 -13.71
CA LEU A 214 -8.51 4.97 -14.98
C LEU A 214 -7.51 4.79 -16.13
N ALA A 215 -6.26 4.39 -15.85
CA ALA A 215 -5.31 4.01 -16.89
C ALA A 215 -5.76 2.77 -17.68
N ALA A 216 -6.65 1.93 -17.12
CA ALA A 216 -7.26 0.80 -17.82
C ALA A 216 -8.14 1.22 -19.02
N ASP A 217 -8.62 2.47 -19.03
CA ASP A 217 -9.49 3.03 -20.07
C ASP A 217 -8.68 3.70 -21.20
N ASP A 218 -7.35 3.75 -21.10
CA ASP A 218 -6.52 4.31 -22.15
C ASP A 218 -6.57 3.42 -23.41
N GLU A 219 -6.93 4.04 -24.54
CA GLU A 219 -7.11 3.35 -25.83
C GLU A 219 -5.79 2.79 -26.39
N ASN A 220 -4.65 3.37 -26.01
CA ASN A 220 -3.32 2.94 -26.46
C ASN A 220 -2.62 2.01 -25.46
N ALA A 221 -3.12 1.87 -24.23
CA ALA A 221 -2.52 0.98 -23.25
C ALA A 221 -2.82 -0.48 -23.57
N LYS A 222 -1.83 -1.37 -23.45
CA LYS A 222 -1.97 -2.82 -23.61
C LYS A 222 -2.01 -3.53 -22.26
N PHE A 223 -0.99 -3.27 -21.44
CA PHE A 223 -0.90 -3.74 -20.07
C PHE A 223 -0.83 -2.54 -19.12
N VAL A 224 -1.53 -2.64 -18.01
CA VAL A 224 -1.50 -1.61 -16.95
C VAL A 224 -1.20 -2.29 -15.63
N VAL A 225 -0.22 -1.75 -14.90
CA VAL A 225 0.11 -2.13 -13.52
C VAL A 225 -0.21 -0.94 -12.62
N PHE A 226 -0.84 -1.20 -11.47
CA PHE A 226 -1.24 -0.15 -10.53
C PHE A 226 -0.38 -0.20 -9.29
N ARG A 227 0.16 0.95 -8.90
CA ARG A 227 1.17 1.08 -7.85
C ARG A 227 0.82 2.19 -6.87
N ASP A 228 1.25 2.01 -5.62
CA ASP A 228 1.36 3.11 -4.66
C ASP A 228 2.63 3.90 -4.95
N ALA A 229 2.54 5.24 -4.89
CA ALA A 229 3.65 6.12 -5.27
C ALA A 229 4.84 6.06 -4.28
N ASP A 230 4.60 5.60 -3.04
CA ASP A 230 5.62 5.42 -2.01
C ASP A 230 6.36 4.08 -2.12
N SER A 231 5.96 3.17 -3.02
CA SER A 231 6.64 1.91 -3.25
C SER A 231 7.39 1.93 -4.58
N VAL A 232 8.72 1.95 -4.51
CA VAL A 232 9.59 2.03 -5.68
C VAL A 232 9.66 0.66 -6.39
N ILE A 233 9.49 0.66 -7.71
CA ILE A 233 9.62 -0.52 -8.57
C ILE A 233 10.96 -1.25 -8.41
N SER A 234 10.98 -2.55 -8.69
CA SER A 234 12.15 -3.42 -8.54
C SER A 234 12.28 -4.44 -9.66
N GLU A 235 13.49 -5.00 -9.85
CA GLU A 235 13.75 -6.05 -10.84
C GLU A 235 12.91 -7.32 -10.57
N ARG A 236 12.62 -7.63 -9.29
CA ARG A 236 11.73 -8.75 -8.92
C ARG A 236 10.30 -8.54 -9.40
N GLU A 237 9.80 -7.30 -9.33
CA GLU A 237 8.47 -6.95 -9.84
C GLU A 237 8.44 -7.00 -11.37
N ALA A 238 9.40 -6.38 -12.05
CA ALA A 238 9.48 -6.37 -13.50
C ALA A 238 9.59 -7.78 -14.09
N TRP A 239 10.29 -8.69 -13.41
CA TRP A 239 10.32 -10.11 -13.79
C TRP A 239 8.93 -10.75 -13.75
N CYS A 240 8.18 -10.58 -12.65
CA CYS A 240 6.82 -11.10 -12.51
C CYS A 240 5.88 -10.52 -13.57
N VAL A 241 6.02 -9.23 -13.88
CA VAL A 241 5.22 -8.54 -14.90
C VAL A 241 5.57 -9.06 -16.29
N ASN A 242 6.85 -9.24 -16.62
CA ASN A 242 7.27 -9.79 -17.90
C ASN A 242 6.75 -11.23 -18.08
N GLU A 243 6.78 -12.07 -17.04
CA GLU A 243 6.19 -13.42 -17.11
C GLU A 243 4.68 -13.35 -17.39
N TRP A 244 3.97 -12.40 -16.78
CA TRP A 244 2.56 -12.17 -17.08
C TRP A 244 2.32 -11.69 -18.51
N GLN A 245 3.15 -10.79 -19.04
CA GLN A 245 3.04 -10.30 -20.42
C GLN A 245 3.17 -11.42 -21.46
N GLN A 246 3.88 -12.50 -21.13
CA GLN A 246 4.07 -13.68 -21.97
C GLN A 246 2.96 -14.74 -21.79
N SER A 247 2.06 -14.54 -20.82
CA SER A 247 0.95 -15.45 -20.54
C SER A 247 -0.33 -15.06 -21.30
N ASP A 248 -1.32 -15.95 -21.25
CA ASP A 248 -2.69 -15.72 -21.74
C ASP A 248 -3.61 -15.05 -20.69
N LYS A 249 -3.07 -14.68 -19.52
CA LYS A 249 -3.87 -14.22 -18.38
C LYS A 249 -4.25 -12.75 -18.51
N LEU A 250 -5.52 -12.45 -18.22
CA LEU A 250 -6.07 -11.11 -18.31
C LEU A 250 -5.65 -10.21 -17.13
N PHE A 251 -5.34 -10.82 -15.99
CA PHE A 251 -5.01 -10.13 -14.75
C PHE A 251 -3.71 -10.67 -14.15
N HIS A 252 -3.07 -9.84 -13.31
CA HIS A 252 -1.86 -10.18 -12.58
C HIS A 252 -1.89 -9.67 -11.16
N ILE A 253 -1.36 -10.45 -10.23
CA ILE A 253 -1.31 -10.10 -8.80
C ILE A 253 0.02 -10.57 -8.22
N ILE A 254 0.63 -9.75 -7.38
CA ILE A 254 1.87 -10.07 -6.66
C ILE A 254 1.63 -9.99 -5.14
N ARG A 255 2.00 -11.05 -4.42
CA ARG A 255 1.98 -11.10 -2.94
C ARG A 255 3.37 -11.43 -2.41
N ASP A 256 4.00 -10.44 -1.79
CA ASP A 256 5.40 -10.56 -1.33
C ASP A 256 5.58 -10.15 0.14
N GLY A 257 4.62 -9.41 0.70
CA GLY A 257 4.53 -8.98 2.08
C GLY A 257 3.62 -9.85 2.96
N SER A 258 3.94 -9.98 4.24
CA SER A 258 3.15 -10.73 5.22
C SER A 258 1.73 -10.20 5.43
N SER A 259 1.50 -8.93 5.11
CA SER A 259 0.20 -8.25 5.17
C SER A 259 -0.59 -8.33 3.86
N HIS A 260 -0.08 -8.98 2.80
CA HIS A 260 -0.71 -9.03 1.48
C HIS A 260 -1.84 -10.07 1.43
N THR A 261 -2.74 -10.06 2.42
CA THR A 261 -3.79 -11.07 2.62
C THR A 261 -5.13 -10.73 1.98
N GLU A 262 -5.20 -9.66 1.17
CA GLU A 262 -6.36 -9.34 0.34
C GLU A 262 -6.33 -10.09 -0.99
N LEU A 263 -7.51 -10.31 -1.59
CA LEU A 263 -7.62 -10.94 -2.90
C LEU A 263 -6.85 -10.15 -3.96
N ILE A 264 -6.97 -8.82 -3.96
CA ILE A 264 -6.20 -7.89 -4.80
C ILE A 264 -5.72 -6.74 -3.93
N LEU A 265 -4.40 -6.63 -3.72
CA LEU A 265 -3.76 -5.47 -3.11
C LEU A 265 -3.68 -4.34 -4.15
N ALA A 266 -4.17 -3.15 -3.80
CA ALA A 266 -4.39 -2.07 -4.76
C ALA A 266 -3.11 -1.54 -5.44
N GLY A 267 -1.94 -1.68 -4.79
CA GLY A 267 -0.64 -1.27 -5.31
C GLY A 267 0.25 -2.40 -5.86
N THR A 268 -0.26 -3.63 -6.01
CA THR A 268 0.54 -4.79 -6.50
C THR A 268 -0.28 -5.70 -7.43
N TRP A 269 -1.00 -5.08 -8.38
CA TRP A 269 -1.78 -5.80 -9.38
C TRP A 269 -1.73 -5.12 -10.75
N GLY A 270 -2.14 -5.86 -11.77
CA GLY A 270 -2.25 -5.36 -13.14
C GLY A 270 -3.37 -6.05 -13.93
N MET A 271 -3.73 -5.44 -15.04
CA MET A 271 -4.71 -5.97 -15.99
C MET A 271 -4.38 -5.62 -17.43
N ARG A 272 -4.90 -6.43 -18.35
CA ARG A 272 -5.06 -6.02 -19.74
C ARG A 272 -5.98 -4.80 -19.79
N ALA A 273 -5.55 -3.73 -20.44
CA ALA A 273 -6.41 -2.58 -20.67
C ALA A 273 -7.51 -2.90 -21.68
N GLY A 274 -8.61 -2.16 -21.65
CA GLY A 274 -9.73 -2.36 -22.58
C GLY A 274 -10.67 -3.53 -22.28
N LEU A 275 -10.55 -4.17 -21.12
CA LEU A 275 -11.49 -5.21 -20.69
C LEU A 275 -12.84 -4.64 -20.26
N PHE A 276 -12.82 -3.46 -19.63
CA PHE A 276 -14.00 -2.78 -19.12
C PHE A 276 -13.90 -1.28 -19.41
N ASN A 277 -14.99 -0.56 -19.18
CA ASN A 277 -14.91 0.86 -18.85
C ASN A 277 -14.78 0.98 -17.33
N MET A 278 -13.57 1.26 -16.85
CA MET A 278 -13.23 1.37 -15.44
C MET A 278 -13.95 2.55 -14.79
N LYS A 279 -14.04 3.69 -15.49
CA LYS A 279 -14.81 4.85 -15.00
C LYS A 279 -16.27 4.50 -14.74
N ASP A 280 -16.91 3.74 -15.62
CA ASP A 280 -18.30 3.31 -15.43
C ASP A 280 -18.43 2.34 -14.25
N LEU A 281 -17.54 1.34 -14.15
CA LEU A 281 -17.51 0.41 -13.02
C LEU A 281 -17.34 1.13 -11.67
N MET A 282 -16.46 2.13 -11.62
CA MET A 282 -16.25 2.96 -10.45
C MET A 282 -17.51 3.78 -10.14
N THR A 283 -18.10 4.43 -11.15
CA THR A 283 -19.34 5.21 -11.01
C THR A 283 -20.46 4.38 -10.41
N ASP A 284 -20.69 3.18 -10.93
CA ASP A 284 -21.74 2.27 -10.46
C ASP A 284 -21.49 1.79 -9.02
N TYR A 285 -20.23 1.51 -8.66
CA TYR A 285 -19.90 1.07 -7.31
C TYR A 285 -20.09 2.19 -6.28
N PHE A 286 -19.53 3.37 -6.55
CA PHE A 286 -19.53 4.49 -5.60
C PHE A 286 -20.87 5.21 -5.49
N LYS A 287 -21.85 4.89 -6.34
CA LYS A 287 -23.25 5.32 -6.16
C LYS A 287 -23.86 4.83 -4.84
N TYR A 288 -23.43 3.67 -4.35
CA TYR A 288 -24.01 3.03 -3.17
C TYR A 288 -22.98 2.68 -2.09
N ALA A 289 -21.69 2.63 -2.44
CA ALA A 289 -20.64 2.33 -1.48
C ALA A 289 -20.52 3.44 -0.42
N LYS A 290 -20.39 3.03 0.85
CA LYS A 290 -19.99 3.96 1.91
C LYS A 290 -18.48 4.18 1.80
N ILE A 291 -18.08 5.40 1.50
CA ILE A 291 -16.69 5.83 1.45
C ILE A 291 -16.23 6.09 2.89
N ASP A 292 -15.32 5.27 3.42
CA ASP A 292 -14.69 5.47 4.74
C ASP A 292 -13.21 5.90 4.60
N GLY A 293 -12.75 6.14 3.37
CA GLY A 293 -11.45 6.72 3.01
C GLY A 293 -10.26 5.76 3.14
N ARG A 294 -10.42 4.63 3.83
CA ARG A 294 -9.35 3.63 4.04
C ARG A 294 -9.77 2.29 3.45
N TYR A 295 -8.99 1.77 2.51
CA TYR A 295 -9.20 0.49 1.79
C TYR A 295 -10.39 0.46 0.82
N ASP A 296 -10.99 1.62 0.49
CA ASP A 296 -12.10 1.70 -0.48
C ASP A 296 -11.72 1.11 -1.84
N ASP A 297 -10.46 1.27 -2.25
CA ASP A 297 -9.90 0.65 -3.45
C ASP A 297 -9.90 -0.87 -3.37
N GLN A 298 -9.43 -1.46 -2.27
CA GLN A 298 -9.42 -2.91 -2.09
C GLN A 298 -10.84 -3.51 -2.03
N PHE A 299 -11.81 -2.82 -1.42
CA PHE A 299 -13.21 -3.28 -1.43
C PHE A 299 -13.82 -3.22 -2.83
N PHE A 300 -13.53 -2.15 -3.58
CA PHE A 300 -13.89 -2.05 -5.00
C PHE A 300 -13.29 -3.22 -5.80
N LEU A 301 -11.98 -3.45 -5.67
CA LEU A 301 -11.29 -4.53 -6.39
C LEU A 301 -11.86 -5.90 -6.04
N ARG A 302 -12.10 -6.18 -4.75
CA ARG A 302 -12.71 -7.45 -4.30
C ARG A 302 -14.11 -7.66 -4.87
N GLY A 303 -14.94 -6.63 -4.87
CA GLY A 303 -16.34 -6.74 -5.29
C GLY A 303 -16.55 -6.69 -6.80
N LYS A 304 -15.72 -5.92 -7.53
CA LYS A 304 -15.94 -5.57 -8.93
C LYS A 304 -14.94 -6.16 -9.89
N ILE A 305 -13.70 -6.43 -9.47
CA ILE A 305 -12.64 -6.94 -10.34
C ILE A 305 -12.36 -8.42 -10.08
N TRP A 306 -12.27 -8.84 -8.81
CA TRP A 306 -11.99 -10.24 -8.45
C TRP A 306 -12.90 -11.29 -9.12
N PRO A 307 -14.22 -11.07 -9.27
CA PRO A 307 -15.09 -12.03 -9.97
C PRO A 307 -14.63 -12.39 -11.39
N TYR A 308 -13.96 -11.46 -12.07
CA TYR A 308 -13.35 -11.69 -13.38
C TYR A 308 -11.91 -12.21 -13.23
N ALA A 309 -11.13 -11.57 -12.35
CA ALA A 309 -9.70 -11.89 -12.19
C ALA A 309 -9.46 -13.35 -11.83
N ARG A 310 -10.24 -13.91 -10.89
CA ARG A 310 -10.09 -15.32 -10.46
C ARG A 310 -10.21 -16.35 -11.59
N GLN A 311 -10.83 -15.98 -12.71
CA GLN A 311 -11.01 -16.86 -13.87
C GLN A 311 -9.80 -16.81 -14.83
N SER A 312 -9.02 -15.72 -14.81
CA SER A 312 -7.87 -15.52 -15.71
C SER A 312 -6.82 -14.61 -15.07
N VAL A 313 -6.13 -15.14 -14.06
CA VAL A 313 -5.06 -14.42 -13.34
C VAL A 313 -3.78 -15.23 -13.32
N LEU A 314 -2.64 -14.56 -13.55
CA LEU A 314 -1.33 -15.08 -13.16
C LEU A 314 -0.96 -14.49 -11.80
N MET A 315 -0.74 -15.33 -10.81
CA MET A 315 -0.34 -14.90 -9.47
C MET A 315 1.10 -15.26 -9.19
N HIS A 316 1.83 -14.30 -8.62
CA HIS A 316 3.12 -14.55 -8.00
C HIS A 316 3.01 -14.33 -6.50
N ASP A 317 3.47 -15.30 -5.72
CA ASP A 317 3.32 -15.34 -4.28
C ASP A 317 4.55 -15.99 -3.65
N ARG A 318 5.15 -15.30 -2.68
CA ARG A 318 6.28 -15.83 -1.92
C ARG A 318 5.85 -16.69 -0.73
N ILE A 319 4.63 -16.48 -0.20
CA ILE A 319 4.27 -16.81 1.18
C ILE A 319 3.06 -17.76 1.25
N PHE A 320 1.95 -17.43 0.58
CA PHE A 320 0.64 -18.03 0.90
C PHE A 320 0.29 -19.22 0.01
N GLY A 321 0.69 -19.21 -1.26
CA GLY A 321 0.37 -20.31 -2.18
C GLY A 321 -1.13 -20.50 -2.43
N PHE A 322 -1.87 -19.39 -2.48
CA PHE A 322 -3.29 -19.37 -2.80
C PHE A 322 -3.50 -19.53 -4.32
N MET A 323 -4.40 -20.44 -4.72
CA MET A 323 -4.74 -20.73 -6.13
C MET A 323 -3.52 -21.00 -7.04
N ASP A 324 -2.61 -21.87 -6.58
CA ASP A 324 -1.41 -22.31 -7.33
C ASP A 324 -0.48 -21.17 -7.81
N ALA A 325 -0.39 -20.11 -7.00
CA ALA A 325 0.48 -18.98 -7.29
C ALA A 325 1.96 -19.40 -7.45
N LYS A 326 2.65 -18.77 -8.41
CA LYS A 326 4.06 -19.03 -8.74
C LYS A 326 5.00 -18.33 -7.76
N LYS A 327 6.23 -18.86 -7.62
CA LYS A 327 7.29 -18.18 -6.85
C LYS A 327 7.74 -16.91 -7.55
N ILE A 328 8.11 -15.89 -6.76
CA ILE A 328 8.64 -14.62 -7.26
C ILE A 328 10.13 -14.76 -7.56
N ALA A 329 10.53 -14.57 -8.82
CA ALA A 329 11.90 -14.36 -9.31
C ALA A 329 12.98 -15.14 -8.52
N PRO A 330 12.95 -16.49 -8.50
CA PRO A 330 13.78 -17.29 -7.60
C PRO A 330 15.30 -17.19 -7.86
N HIS A 331 15.70 -16.58 -8.98
CA HIS A 331 17.10 -16.38 -9.38
C HIS A 331 17.66 -15.01 -8.96
N LEU A 332 16.81 -14.08 -8.51
CA LEU A 332 17.23 -12.76 -8.04
C LEU A 332 17.47 -12.80 -6.53
N PHE A 333 18.50 -12.09 -6.07
CA PHE A 333 18.74 -11.91 -4.65
C PHE A 333 17.55 -11.20 -3.99
N PHE A 334 17.24 -11.61 -2.76
CA PHE A 334 16.13 -11.08 -1.99
C PHE A 334 16.40 -11.17 -0.50
N ASP A 335 16.10 -10.09 0.21
CA ASP A 335 16.06 -10.03 1.66
C ASP A 335 14.84 -9.21 2.10
N TYR A 336 13.91 -9.85 2.82
CA TYR A 336 12.70 -9.22 3.31
C TYR A 336 12.96 -8.10 4.32
N ALA A 337 14.08 -8.16 5.06
CA ALA A 337 14.46 -7.11 5.99
C ALA A 337 14.87 -5.83 5.26
N ILE A 338 15.35 -5.95 4.02
CA ILE A 338 15.71 -4.83 3.15
C ILE A 338 14.47 -4.32 2.42
N THR A 339 13.77 -5.21 1.70
CA THR A 339 12.66 -4.82 0.82
C THR A 339 11.69 -5.97 0.52
N HIS A 340 10.48 -5.62 0.10
CA HIS A 340 9.56 -6.50 -0.60
C HIS A 340 8.75 -5.69 -1.62
N ILE A 341 8.19 -6.35 -2.63
CA ILE A 341 7.34 -5.70 -3.64
C ILE A 341 6.12 -5.11 -2.95
N GLY A 342 5.92 -3.79 -3.07
CA GLY A 342 4.84 -3.06 -2.40
C GLY A 342 5.24 -2.43 -1.05
N CYS A 343 6.48 -2.61 -0.58
CA CYS A 343 6.94 -1.96 0.65
C CYS A 343 7.10 -0.45 0.46
N CYS A 344 6.84 0.32 1.52
CA CYS A 344 7.03 1.75 1.52
C CYS A 344 8.52 2.12 1.59
N GLU A 345 8.97 2.97 0.66
CA GLU A 345 10.34 3.46 0.57
C GLU A 345 10.52 4.86 1.16
N GLY A 346 9.47 5.69 1.15
CA GLY A 346 9.54 7.12 1.52
C GLY A 346 9.49 7.44 3.00
N ASN A 347 9.40 6.41 3.86
CA ASN A 347 9.11 6.55 5.28
C ASN A 347 10.32 6.74 6.20
N ALA A 348 11.53 6.93 5.66
CA ALA A 348 12.67 7.21 6.51
C ALA A 348 12.51 8.62 7.11
N THR A 349 12.38 8.68 8.43
CA THR A 349 12.26 9.94 9.17
C THR A 349 13.57 10.29 9.83
N ILE A 350 14.06 11.49 9.58
CA ILE A 350 15.23 12.05 10.25
C ILE A 350 14.83 13.37 10.92
N ASN A 351 15.43 13.63 12.08
CA ASN A 351 15.24 14.87 12.82
C ASN A 351 16.55 15.64 12.80
N VAL A 352 16.55 16.80 12.13
CA VAL A 352 17.74 17.64 11.97
C VAL A 352 17.56 18.90 12.81
N ASN A 353 18.62 19.34 13.49
CA ASN A 353 18.59 20.60 14.25
C ASN A 353 18.42 21.77 13.29
N ALA A 354 17.56 22.73 13.65
CA ALA A 354 17.46 23.98 12.93
C ALA A 354 18.77 24.78 13.06
N PRO A 355 19.11 25.65 12.08
CA PRO A 355 20.26 26.53 12.19
C PRO A 355 20.25 27.36 13.49
N THR A 356 21.44 27.66 14.01
CA THR A 356 21.57 28.43 15.26
C THR A 356 20.84 29.77 15.17
N GLY A 357 19.99 30.07 16.16
CA GLY A 357 19.21 31.30 16.22
C GLY A 357 17.84 31.25 15.55
N VAL A 358 17.52 30.19 14.82
CA VAL A 358 16.18 29.98 14.25
C VAL A 358 15.20 29.58 15.36
N LYS A 359 14.06 30.26 15.43
CA LYS A 359 13.03 30.05 16.46
C LYS A 359 12.05 28.96 16.04
N ASP A 360 11.37 28.38 17.02
CA ASP A 360 10.21 27.53 16.75
C ASP A 360 9.15 28.30 15.95
N ALA A 361 8.39 27.57 15.13
CA ALA A 361 7.44 28.06 14.13
C ALA A 361 8.06 28.83 12.95
N SER A 362 9.39 29.05 12.91
CA SER A 362 10.05 29.57 11.71
C SER A 362 9.97 28.56 10.55
N ARG A 363 9.80 29.07 9.32
CA ARG A 363 9.95 28.29 8.10
C ARG A 363 11.41 28.24 7.70
N VAL A 364 11.86 27.07 7.30
CA VAL A 364 13.19 26.85 6.74
C VAL A 364 13.07 26.03 5.46
N LYS A 365 14.08 26.13 4.62
CA LYS A 365 14.24 25.34 3.42
C LYS A 365 15.33 24.31 3.67
N TRP A 366 15.07 23.05 3.36
CA TRP A 366 16.08 22.01 3.43
C TRP A 366 16.32 21.41 2.06
N GLN A 367 17.57 21.05 1.80
CA GLN A 367 18.04 20.50 0.54
C GLN A 367 18.76 19.18 0.81
N LEU A 368 18.44 18.15 0.03
CA LEU A 368 19.16 16.88 0.04
C LEU A 368 20.16 16.84 -1.12
N PHE A 369 21.41 16.54 -0.80
CA PHE A 369 22.43 16.17 -1.76
C PHE A 369 22.88 14.74 -1.50
N SER A 370 23.11 13.97 -2.55
CA SER A 370 23.58 12.59 -2.42
C SER A 370 24.42 12.13 -3.59
N ARG A 371 25.42 11.30 -3.30
CA ARG A 371 26.20 10.53 -4.28
C ARG A 371 25.55 9.18 -4.61
N ILE A 372 24.51 8.79 -3.90
CA ILE A 372 23.84 7.50 -4.09
C ILE A 372 23.08 7.50 -5.42
N SER A 373 23.30 6.46 -6.24
CA SER A 373 22.53 6.19 -7.46
C SER A 373 21.06 5.88 -7.13
N PRO A 374 20.10 6.28 -7.98
CA PRO A 374 18.71 5.83 -7.83
C PRO A 374 18.60 4.30 -7.88
N LYS A 375 19.37 3.64 -8.75
CA LYS A 375 19.36 2.17 -8.89
C LYS A 375 20.31 1.52 -7.88
N LEU A 376 19.79 0.55 -7.14
CA LEU A 376 20.58 -0.31 -6.24
C LEU A 376 21.31 -1.40 -7.04
N ASP A 377 22.37 -1.98 -6.48
CA ASP A 377 23.04 -3.12 -7.11
C ASP A 377 22.18 -4.40 -7.04
N LYS A 378 22.64 -5.46 -7.70
CA LYS A 378 21.97 -6.77 -7.73
C LYS A 378 21.79 -7.43 -6.35
N ASN A 379 22.53 -6.98 -5.34
CA ASN A 379 22.47 -7.45 -3.96
C ASN A 379 21.69 -6.46 -3.07
N LEU A 380 21.00 -5.48 -3.67
CA LEU A 380 20.23 -4.44 -3.01
C LEU A 380 21.07 -3.46 -2.18
N ASN A 381 22.37 -3.35 -2.45
CA ASN A 381 23.23 -2.35 -1.82
C ASN A 381 23.09 -0.99 -2.51
N ILE A 382 23.30 0.07 -1.73
CA ILE A 382 23.49 1.42 -2.26
C ILE A 382 24.75 1.50 -3.13
N VAL A 383 24.67 2.25 -4.23
CA VAL A 383 25.76 2.44 -5.18
C VAL A 383 26.23 3.90 -5.14
N ASP A 384 27.50 4.14 -4.84
CA ASP A 384 28.13 5.46 -4.95
C ASP A 384 28.41 5.76 -6.42
N SER A 385 27.74 6.78 -6.96
CA SER A 385 27.93 7.25 -8.33
C SER A 385 29.19 8.09 -8.53
N GLY A 386 29.95 8.37 -7.47
CA GLY A 386 31.16 9.19 -7.46
C GLY A 386 30.90 10.70 -7.47
N ASN A 387 29.79 11.14 -8.07
CA ASN A 387 29.42 12.56 -8.17
C ASN A 387 28.27 12.91 -7.23
N GLU A 388 28.43 14.01 -6.48
CA GLU A 388 27.34 14.53 -5.66
C GLU A 388 26.28 15.21 -6.54
N ARG A 389 25.01 14.89 -6.27
CA ARG A 389 23.87 15.43 -7.00
C ARG A 389 22.91 16.11 -6.04
N PHE A 390 22.34 17.23 -6.47
CA PHE A 390 21.14 17.78 -5.85
C PHE A 390 19.97 16.82 -6.10
N ILE A 391 19.33 16.35 -5.02
CA ILE A 391 18.22 15.41 -5.10
C ILE A 391 16.89 16.15 -5.04
N CYS A 392 16.69 16.95 -3.99
CA CYS A 392 15.45 17.65 -3.77
C CYS A 392 15.59 18.82 -2.78
N GLU A 393 14.55 19.66 -2.75
CA GLU A 393 14.40 20.78 -1.83
C GLU A 393 12.94 20.89 -1.41
N TYR A 394 12.72 21.12 -0.11
CA TYR A 394 11.39 21.32 0.46
C TYR A 394 11.45 22.32 1.60
N GLU A 395 10.28 22.81 1.99
CA GLU A 395 10.14 23.62 3.19
C GLU A 395 9.73 22.78 4.40
N ALA A 396 10.14 23.22 5.59
CA ALA A 396 9.74 22.65 6.85
C ALA A 396 9.50 23.74 7.90
N VAL A 397 8.73 23.42 8.93
CA VAL A 397 8.50 24.30 10.09
C VAL A 397 9.30 23.78 11.27
N VAL A 398 10.05 24.67 11.92
CA VAL A 398 10.84 24.33 13.10
C VAL A 398 9.93 24.06 14.30
N LYS A 399 10.15 22.93 14.96
CA LYS A 399 9.45 22.51 16.17
C LYS A 399 10.44 21.92 17.16
N ASN A 400 10.49 22.46 18.39
CA ASN A 400 11.46 22.07 19.41
C ASN A 400 12.91 22.14 18.90
N ALA A 401 13.25 23.24 18.21
CA ALA A 401 14.55 23.51 17.58
C ALA A 401 14.97 22.48 16.51
N LYS A 402 14.03 21.70 15.96
CA LYS A 402 14.30 20.67 14.94
C LYS A 402 13.33 20.77 13.78
N ILE A 403 13.73 20.19 12.65
CA ILE A 403 12.84 19.87 11.54
C ILE A 403 12.78 18.36 11.35
N GLU A 404 11.58 17.87 11.08
CA GLU A 404 11.32 16.49 10.69
C GLU A 404 11.33 16.41 9.17
N ILE A 405 12.11 15.49 8.63
CA ILE A 405 12.29 15.30 7.19
C ILE A 405 11.97 13.84 6.83
N PHE A 406 11.19 13.65 5.77
CA PHE A 406 10.92 12.34 5.17
C PHE A 406 11.75 12.15 3.92
N LEU A 407 12.45 11.03 3.80
CA LEU A 407 13.30 10.70 2.66
C LEU A 407 13.07 9.26 2.18
N PRO A 408 13.34 8.97 0.90
CA PRO A 408 13.56 7.59 0.47
C PRO A 408 14.65 6.92 1.30
N ARG A 409 14.38 5.72 1.84
CA ARG A 409 15.29 4.95 2.72
C ARG A 409 16.70 4.85 2.16
N ARG A 410 16.85 4.59 0.85
CA ARG A 410 18.17 4.51 0.19
C ARG A 410 19.04 5.76 0.40
N TYR A 411 18.46 6.95 0.36
CA TYR A 411 19.20 8.19 0.59
C TYR A 411 19.48 8.42 2.07
N ALA A 412 18.58 7.99 2.95
CA ALA A 412 18.78 8.07 4.40
C ALA A 412 19.94 7.19 4.88
N TYR A 413 20.15 6.00 4.30
CA TYR A 413 21.32 5.17 4.63
C TYR A 413 22.66 5.86 4.35
N GLY A 414 22.68 6.79 3.37
CA GLY A 414 23.87 7.55 2.98
C GLY A 414 24.39 8.52 4.04
N PHE A 415 23.62 8.87 5.08
CA PHE A 415 24.13 9.76 6.13
C PHE A 415 25.22 9.10 6.97
N SER A 416 25.09 7.80 7.24
CA SER A 416 26.01 7.07 8.10
C SER A 416 27.43 6.92 7.52
N ASN A 417 27.58 7.06 6.21
CA ASN A 417 28.82 6.84 5.46
C ASN A 417 29.24 8.05 4.61
N GLY A 418 28.63 9.22 4.84
CA GLY A 418 29.01 10.46 4.14
C GLY A 418 28.68 10.49 2.65
N LEU A 419 27.70 9.69 2.22
CA LEU A 419 27.18 9.70 0.85
C LEU A 419 25.98 10.64 0.66
N SER A 420 25.31 11.00 1.74
CA SER A 420 24.20 11.98 1.74
C SER A 420 24.47 13.09 2.73
N ARG A 421 24.08 14.31 2.38
CA ARG A 421 24.11 15.48 3.28
C ARG A 421 22.87 16.33 3.12
N ILE A 422 22.55 17.08 4.17
CA ILE A 422 21.46 18.05 4.19
C ILE A 422 22.01 19.44 4.44
N ASN A 423 21.52 20.39 3.65
CA ASN A 423 21.68 21.81 3.93
C ASN A 423 20.33 22.36 4.43
N ILE A 424 20.37 23.31 5.36
CA ILE A 424 19.19 24.02 5.84
C ILE A 424 19.44 25.52 5.75
N ASP A 425 18.63 26.20 4.96
CA ASP A 425 18.65 27.64 4.78
C ASP A 425 17.42 28.27 5.42
N VAL A 426 17.59 29.45 6.00
CA VAL A 426 16.48 30.23 6.58
C VAL A 426 15.74 30.94 5.43
N LEU A 427 14.40 30.88 5.47
CA LEU A 427 13.52 31.49 4.46
C LEU A 427 13.10 32.92 4.83
#